data_AF-A0A830EFH6-F1
#
_entry.id   AF-A0A830EFH6-F1
#
_cell.length_a   1.000
_cell.length_b   1.000
_cell.length_c   1.000
_cell.angle_alpha   90.00
_cell.angle_beta   90.00
_cell.angle_gamma   90.00
#
_symmetry.space_group_name_H-M   'P 1'
#
loop_
_entity.id
_entity.type
_entity.pdbx_description
1 polymer ?
#
loop_
_entity_poly.entity_id
_entity_poly.type
_entity_poly.pdbx_seq_one_letter_code
_entity_poly.pdbx_strand_id
1 'polypeptide(L)'
;MSRAVCPGLERTANGYICTYAQRPINPFQWYCFGDYFECPIYVQYMKSKGPQAKAEVKPSQTIQPLQQQTQQTQQVTTAPTVVAPAHVEVTGEAEDELIRNSEVIISKFEGSAKALNDKWKDYEGSVQSTRQSWETEKAKLRRYMIILERIRNKYSEDLKEVELRRSMGLIGDDTYNKLKDDIQKKLSKVDDKLKELNTRYQEVESTIIQHYRRLLLTTVTPEISKLKLSLAKLEEMYRDGKISKEVYEKLKAEIEGVIS
;
A
#
# COMPACT_ATOMS: atom_id res chain seq x y z
N MET A 1 -11.78 -20.07 22.43
CA MET A 1 -12.88 -20.71 21.68
C MET A 1 -12.25 -21.64 20.66
N SER A 2 -12.31 -22.96 20.88
CA SER A 2 -11.77 -23.94 19.93
C SER A 2 -12.62 -23.90 18.65
N ARG A 3 -12.02 -23.52 17.51
CA ARG A 3 -12.68 -23.65 16.21
C ARG A 3 -12.99 -25.14 15.99
N ALA A 4 -14.24 -25.47 15.67
CA ALA A 4 -14.61 -26.84 15.37
C ALA A 4 -13.86 -27.28 14.10
N VAL A 5 -13.12 -28.38 14.20
CA VAL A 5 -12.35 -28.97 13.09
C VAL A 5 -13.10 -30.21 12.61
N CYS A 6 -13.12 -30.43 11.30
CA CYS A 6 -13.75 -31.62 10.72
C CYS A 6 -13.20 -32.91 11.35
N PRO A 7 -14.06 -33.80 11.87
CA PRO A 7 -13.63 -35.07 12.47
C PRO A 7 -12.99 -36.03 11.45
N GLY A 8 -13.24 -35.81 10.16
CA GLY A 8 -12.60 -36.55 9.08
C GLY A 8 -11.24 -36.00 8.63
N LEU A 9 -10.71 -34.97 9.28
CA LEU A 9 -9.42 -34.38 8.90
C LEU A 9 -8.28 -34.99 9.72
N GLU A 10 -7.38 -35.71 9.04
CA GLU A 10 -6.19 -36.28 9.66
C GLU A 10 -4.92 -35.62 9.11
N ARG A 11 -3.97 -35.30 9.99
CA ARG A 11 -2.67 -34.75 9.62
C ARG A 11 -1.66 -35.86 9.43
N THR A 12 -1.03 -35.92 8.28
CA THR A 12 0.05 -36.87 7.95
C THR A 12 1.38 -36.15 7.75
N ALA A 13 2.47 -36.89 7.61
CA ALA A 13 3.81 -36.32 7.36
C ALA A 13 3.87 -35.48 6.08
N ASN A 14 3.02 -35.79 5.09
CA ASN A 14 3.02 -35.16 3.77
C ASN A 14 1.86 -34.17 3.56
N GLY A 15 1.06 -33.87 4.58
CA GLY A 15 -0.05 -32.91 4.48
C GLY A 15 -1.27 -33.33 5.31
N TYR A 16 -2.45 -33.16 4.73
CA TYR A 16 -3.72 -33.55 5.36
C TYR A 16 -4.50 -34.49 4.46
N ILE A 17 -5.20 -35.44 5.07
CA ILE A 17 -6.04 -36.42 4.39
C ILE A 17 -7.46 -36.32 4.93
N CYS A 18 -8.44 -36.40 4.03
CA CYS A 18 -9.84 -36.58 4.41
C CYS A 18 -10.13 -38.08 4.55
N THR A 19 -10.42 -38.55 5.76
CA THR A 19 -10.71 -39.98 6.02
C THR A 19 -12.05 -40.42 5.46
N TYR A 20 -12.97 -39.49 5.19
CA TYR A 20 -14.26 -39.78 4.54
C TYR A 20 -14.13 -40.03 3.04
N ALA A 21 -13.18 -39.37 2.38
CA ALA A 21 -12.93 -39.50 0.94
C ALA A 21 -11.64 -40.27 0.62
N GLN A 22 -10.87 -40.67 1.63
CA GLN A 22 -9.58 -41.37 1.52
C GLN A 22 -8.62 -40.70 0.51
N ARG A 23 -8.59 -39.37 0.49
CA ARG A 23 -7.77 -38.57 -0.43
C ARG A 23 -7.05 -37.41 0.26
N PRO A 24 -5.87 -37.00 -0.24
CA PRO A 24 -5.20 -35.79 0.22
C PRO A 24 -6.10 -34.56 0.02
N ILE A 25 -6.10 -33.65 0.98
CA ILE A 25 -6.91 -32.43 0.94
C ILE A 25 -6.13 -31.26 1.51
N ASN A 26 -6.37 -30.05 0.99
CA ASN A 26 -5.85 -28.83 1.57
C ASN A 26 -6.91 -28.21 2.50
N PRO A 27 -6.71 -28.21 3.83
CA PRO A 27 -7.72 -27.72 4.78
C PRO A 27 -8.04 -26.23 4.64
N PHE A 28 -7.17 -25.45 3.99
CA PHE A 28 -7.38 -24.02 3.76
C PHE A 28 -8.22 -23.72 2.52
N GLN A 29 -8.36 -24.70 1.61
CA GLN A 29 -9.16 -24.58 0.39
C GLN A 29 -10.48 -25.34 0.49
N TRP A 30 -10.74 -25.97 1.64
CA TRP A 30 -11.90 -26.81 1.90
C TRP A 30 -12.52 -26.44 3.25
N TYR A 31 -13.77 -26.83 3.45
CA TYR A 31 -14.60 -26.56 4.64
C TYR A 31 -14.10 -27.23 5.93
N CYS A 32 -12.86 -27.69 5.99
CA CYS A 32 -12.36 -28.52 7.10
C CYS A 32 -12.24 -27.78 8.43
N PHE A 33 -12.18 -26.44 8.40
CA PHE A 33 -12.13 -25.59 9.59
C PHE A 33 -13.39 -24.72 9.69
N GLY A 34 -14.06 -24.76 10.84
CA GLY A 34 -15.22 -23.90 11.13
C GLY A 34 -16.53 -24.45 10.58
N ASP A 35 -16.58 -24.80 9.28
CA ASP A 35 -17.84 -25.02 8.54
C ASP A 35 -17.95 -26.43 7.95
N TYR A 36 -17.33 -27.43 8.59
CA TYR A 36 -17.27 -28.79 8.06
C TYR A 36 -18.63 -29.48 7.91
N PHE A 37 -19.64 -29.02 8.64
CA PHE A 37 -21.02 -29.47 8.50
C PHE A 37 -21.66 -29.11 7.14
N GLU A 38 -21.10 -28.12 6.43
CA GLU A 38 -21.51 -27.77 5.05
C GLU A 38 -20.67 -28.48 3.98
N CYS A 39 -19.63 -29.22 4.38
CA CYS A 39 -18.78 -29.93 3.43
C CYS A 39 -19.57 -31.02 2.69
N PRO A 40 -19.62 -31.04 1.34
CA PRO A 40 -20.36 -32.05 0.59
C PRO A 40 -19.94 -33.48 0.91
N ILE A 41 -18.63 -33.69 1.15
CA ILE A 41 -18.06 -34.99 1.51
C ILE A 41 -18.57 -35.44 2.88
N TYR A 42 -18.59 -34.53 3.86
CA TYR A 42 -19.10 -34.82 5.20
C TYR A 42 -20.60 -35.10 5.18
N VAL A 43 -21.38 -34.27 4.49
CA VAL A 43 -22.83 -34.44 4.35
C VAL A 43 -23.17 -35.77 3.69
N GLN A 44 -22.46 -36.14 2.62
CA GLN A 44 -22.63 -37.44 1.95
C GLN A 44 -22.24 -38.61 2.86
N TYR A 45 -21.13 -38.50 3.61
CA TYR A 45 -20.71 -39.53 4.56
C TYR A 45 -21.72 -39.74 5.70
N MET A 46 -22.27 -38.64 6.23
CA MET A 46 -23.30 -38.72 7.27
C MET A 46 -24.62 -39.28 6.75
N LYS A 47 -24.98 -38.98 5.50
CA LYS A 47 -26.15 -39.57 4.81
C LYS A 47 -25.96 -41.08 4.56
N SER A 48 -24.76 -41.53 4.22
CA SER A 48 -24.49 -42.95 3.92
C SER A 48 -24.34 -43.84 5.16
N LYS A 49 -24.01 -43.27 6.33
CA LYS A 49 -23.83 -44.03 7.57
C LYS A 49 -25.05 -44.13 8.49
N GLY A 50 -26.14 -43.38 8.24
CA GLY A 50 -27.32 -43.41 9.12
C GLY A 50 -26.99 -43.05 10.60
N PRO A 51 -27.98 -43.03 11.52
CA PRO A 51 -27.85 -42.42 12.85
C PRO A 51 -27.08 -43.29 13.86
N GLN A 52 -25.89 -43.79 13.50
CA GLN A 52 -24.97 -44.49 14.42
C GLN A 52 -23.66 -43.74 14.70
N ALA A 53 -23.54 -42.49 14.27
CA ALA A 53 -22.53 -41.57 14.79
C ALA A 53 -23.19 -40.66 15.84
N LYS A 54 -22.61 -40.57 17.04
CA LYS A 54 -23.05 -39.69 18.12
C LYS A 54 -23.41 -38.31 17.55
N ALA A 55 -24.66 -37.89 17.75
CA ALA A 55 -25.12 -36.56 17.39
C ALA A 55 -24.31 -35.53 18.20
N GLU A 56 -23.31 -34.92 17.57
CA GLU A 56 -22.62 -33.77 18.13
C GLU A 56 -23.52 -32.55 17.89
N VAL A 57 -24.03 -32.04 19.01
CA VAL A 57 -25.01 -30.96 19.08
C VAL A 57 -24.39 -29.67 18.50
N LYS A 58 -25.10 -29.05 17.57
CA LYS A 58 -24.85 -27.68 17.07
C LYS A 58 -24.57 -26.76 18.28
N PRO A 59 -23.46 -25.98 18.32
CA PRO A 59 -23.23 -25.04 19.41
C PRO A 59 -24.25 -23.91 19.34
N SER A 60 -25.40 -24.12 19.96
CA SER A 60 -26.39 -23.09 20.22
C SER A 60 -25.82 -22.15 21.27
N GLN A 61 -25.78 -20.88 20.92
CA GLN A 61 -25.31 -19.78 21.75
C GLN A 61 -26.08 -19.74 23.07
N THR A 62 -25.33 -19.63 24.17
CA THR A 62 -25.87 -19.40 25.51
C THR A 62 -26.42 -17.98 25.61
N ILE A 63 -27.74 -17.86 25.75
CA ILE A 63 -28.36 -16.84 26.60
C ILE A 63 -29.23 -17.61 27.60
N GLN A 64 -28.84 -17.60 28.87
CA GLN A 64 -29.65 -18.01 30.02
C GLN A 64 -30.37 -16.76 30.59
N PRO A 65 -31.40 -16.85 31.48
CA PRO A 65 -31.93 -18.02 32.23
C PRO A 65 -33.47 -18.17 32.02
N LEU A 66 -34.30 -19.04 32.61
CA LEU A 66 -34.39 -19.64 33.94
C LEU A 66 -35.53 -20.69 33.94
N GLN A 67 -35.28 -21.88 34.53
CA GLN A 67 -36.20 -22.80 35.26
C GLN A 67 -37.63 -23.10 34.73
N GLN A 68 -37.95 -24.39 34.53
CA GLN A 68 -38.70 -25.22 35.50
C GLN A 68 -39.01 -26.63 34.93
N GLN A 69 -38.94 -27.61 35.83
CA GLN A 69 -39.22 -29.03 35.65
C GLN A 69 -40.72 -29.31 35.42
N THR A 70 -41.10 -30.34 34.66
CA THR A 70 -41.83 -31.52 35.18
C THR A 70 -42.09 -32.59 34.11
N GLN A 71 -42.27 -33.81 34.63
CA GLN A 71 -42.41 -35.13 34.00
C GLN A 71 -43.79 -35.37 33.38
N GLN A 72 -43.90 -36.36 32.48
CA GLN A 72 -44.83 -37.53 32.49
C GLN A 72 -45.10 -38.05 31.06
N THR A 73 -44.63 -39.24 30.70
CA THR A 73 -45.29 -40.58 30.70
C THR A 73 -46.16 -40.88 29.46
N GLN A 74 -45.64 -41.82 28.65
CA GLN A 74 -46.27 -42.87 27.82
C GLN A 74 -47.74 -42.75 27.39
N GLN A 75 -47.99 -42.98 26.09
CA GLN A 75 -48.95 -44.00 25.66
C GLN A 75 -48.72 -44.45 24.21
N VAL A 76 -48.91 -45.76 24.01
CA VAL A 76 -48.73 -46.55 22.79
C VAL A 76 -50.09 -46.73 22.13
N THR A 77 -50.20 -46.56 20.81
CA THR A 77 -51.22 -47.24 19.97
C THR A 77 -50.77 -47.34 18.50
N THR A 78 -50.43 -48.57 18.11
CA THR A 78 -50.75 -49.28 16.85
C THR A 78 -51.09 -48.50 15.56
N ALA A 79 -50.14 -48.57 14.60
CA ALA A 79 -50.19 -48.86 13.14
C ALA A 79 -51.50 -48.71 12.31
N PRO A 80 -51.44 -48.77 10.95
CA PRO A 80 -50.53 -48.15 9.96
C PRO A 80 -51.33 -47.49 8.81
N THR A 81 -50.80 -46.50 8.07
CA THR A 81 -51.31 -46.18 6.72
C THR A 81 -50.21 -45.61 5.83
N VAL A 82 -50.01 -46.31 4.72
CA VAL A 82 -49.17 -45.99 3.56
C VAL A 82 -49.74 -44.79 2.83
N VAL A 83 -48.95 -43.72 2.59
CA VAL A 83 -49.09 -42.87 1.39
C VAL A 83 -47.73 -42.22 1.05
N ALA A 84 -47.23 -42.61 -0.13
CA ALA A 84 -46.43 -41.87 -1.13
C ALA A 84 -45.15 -41.08 -0.75
N PRO A 85 -44.14 -41.08 -1.64
CA PRO A 85 -42.92 -40.32 -1.45
C PRO A 85 -43.21 -38.83 -1.69
N ALA A 86 -43.07 -38.00 -0.66
CA ALA A 86 -42.92 -36.58 -0.86
C ALA A 86 -41.54 -36.33 -1.52
N HIS A 87 -41.56 -36.09 -2.83
CA HIS A 87 -40.50 -35.38 -3.51
C HIS A 87 -40.32 -34.05 -2.77
N VAL A 88 -39.24 -33.93 -1.99
CA VAL A 88 -38.82 -32.66 -1.42
C VAL A 88 -38.08 -31.92 -2.54
N GLU A 89 -38.83 -31.22 -3.37
CA GLU A 89 -38.31 -30.08 -4.14
C GLU A 89 -37.95 -28.96 -3.14
N VAL A 90 -36.75 -29.01 -2.57
CA VAL A 90 -36.18 -27.86 -1.83
C VAL A 90 -34.67 -27.86 -2.07
N THR A 91 -34.25 -27.41 -3.26
CA THR A 91 -32.84 -27.09 -3.52
C THR A 91 -32.64 -25.83 -4.37
N GLY A 92 -33.62 -25.42 -5.19
CA GLY A 92 -33.50 -24.21 -6.02
C GLY A 92 -33.37 -22.92 -5.22
N GLU A 93 -34.21 -22.69 -4.20
CA GLU A 93 -34.22 -21.41 -3.47
C GLU A 93 -32.94 -21.15 -2.66
N ALA A 94 -32.32 -22.20 -2.10
CA ALA A 94 -31.09 -22.07 -1.33
C ALA A 94 -29.86 -21.85 -2.23
N GLU A 95 -29.79 -22.54 -3.37
CA GLU A 95 -28.74 -22.34 -4.37
C GLU A 95 -28.85 -20.96 -5.01
N ASP A 96 -30.06 -20.52 -5.38
CA ASP A 96 -30.32 -19.19 -5.95
C ASP A 96 -30.05 -18.06 -4.95
N GLU A 97 -30.30 -18.27 -3.65
CA GLU A 97 -29.93 -17.33 -2.59
C GLU A 97 -28.40 -17.25 -2.41
N LEU A 98 -27.68 -18.37 -2.46
CA LEU A 98 -26.22 -18.39 -2.42
C LEU A 98 -25.61 -17.69 -3.65
N ILE A 99 -26.17 -17.94 -4.84
CA ILE A 99 -25.74 -17.28 -6.08
C ILE A 99 -25.94 -15.76 -5.95
N ARG A 100 -27.14 -15.30 -5.57
CA ARG A 100 -27.42 -13.87 -5.38
C ARG A 100 -26.49 -13.23 -4.34
N ASN A 101 -26.27 -13.89 -3.21
CA ASN A 101 -25.36 -13.40 -2.18
C ASN A 101 -23.91 -13.32 -2.70
N SER A 102 -23.48 -14.29 -3.51
CA SER A 102 -22.15 -14.28 -4.13
C SER A 102 -21.99 -13.14 -5.13
N GLU A 103 -23.01 -12.86 -5.95
CA GLU A 103 -23.02 -11.76 -6.93
C GLU A 103 -22.97 -10.40 -6.23
N VAL A 104 -23.70 -10.22 -5.13
CA VAL A 104 -23.67 -9.00 -4.31
C VAL A 104 -22.27 -8.77 -3.72
N ILE A 105 -21.63 -9.84 -3.21
CA ILE A 105 -20.27 -9.76 -2.66
C ILE A 105 -19.28 -9.38 -3.77
N ILE A 106 -19.32 -10.08 -4.92
CA ILE A 106 -18.44 -9.81 -6.06
C ILE A 106 -18.62 -8.37 -6.54
N SER A 107 -19.85 -7.94 -6.79
CA SER A 107 -20.16 -6.59 -7.28
C SER A 107 -19.64 -5.49 -6.33
N LYS A 108 -19.74 -5.71 -5.01
CA LYS A 108 -19.19 -4.79 -4.00
C LYS A 108 -17.67 -4.66 -4.12
N PHE A 109 -16.96 -5.77 -4.30
CA PHE A 109 -15.50 -5.76 -4.41
C PHE A 109 -15.02 -5.30 -5.79
N GLU A 110 -15.75 -5.59 -6.87
CA GLU A 110 -15.46 -5.06 -8.21
C GLU A 110 -15.53 -3.53 -8.25
N GLY A 111 -16.60 -2.96 -7.69
CA GLY A 111 -16.74 -1.50 -7.57
C GLY A 111 -15.60 -0.89 -6.75
N SER A 112 -15.24 -1.54 -5.63
CA SER A 112 -14.14 -1.11 -4.77
C SER A 112 -12.78 -1.19 -5.48
N ALA A 113 -12.51 -2.28 -6.19
CA ALA A 113 -11.28 -2.50 -6.94
C ALA A 113 -11.13 -1.48 -8.09
N LYS A 114 -12.21 -1.23 -8.83
CA LYS A 114 -12.24 -0.20 -9.87
C LYS A 114 -11.93 1.19 -9.29
N ALA A 115 -12.58 1.56 -8.18
CA ALA A 115 -12.35 2.85 -7.53
C ALA A 115 -10.90 3.01 -7.02
N LEU A 116 -10.27 1.93 -6.53
CA LEU A 116 -8.85 1.96 -6.15
C LEU A 116 -7.95 2.17 -7.37
N ASN A 117 -8.24 1.50 -8.49
CA ASN A 117 -7.48 1.64 -9.73
C ASN A 117 -7.59 3.06 -10.32
N ASP A 118 -8.78 3.66 -10.28
CA ASP A 118 -8.99 5.03 -10.76
C ASP A 118 -8.22 6.04 -9.91
N LYS A 119 -8.31 5.93 -8.56
CA LYS A 119 -7.50 6.75 -7.64
C LYS A 119 -6.00 6.59 -7.87
N TRP A 120 -5.56 5.38 -8.18
CA TRP A 120 -4.15 5.12 -8.50
C TRP A 120 -3.74 5.88 -9.76
N LYS A 121 -4.48 5.73 -10.87
CA LYS A 121 -4.21 6.45 -12.12
C LYS A 121 -4.20 7.98 -11.95
N ASP A 122 -5.14 8.51 -11.20
CA ASP A 122 -5.20 9.95 -10.91
C ASP A 122 -3.96 10.42 -10.12
N TYR A 123 -3.52 9.61 -9.15
CA TYR A 123 -2.28 9.85 -8.42
C TYR A 123 -1.05 9.81 -9.34
N GLU A 124 -0.91 8.79 -10.20
CA GLU A 124 0.20 8.69 -11.16
C GLU A 124 0.28 9.92 -12.07
N GLY A 125 -0.86 10.27 -12.68
CA GLY A 125 -0.96 11.43 -13.56
C GLY A 125 -0.64 12.75 -12.85
N SER A 126 -1.12 12.91 -11.62
CA SER A 126 -0.83 14.10 -10.80
C SER A 126 0.66 14.22 -10.49
N VAL A 127 1.30 13.14 -10.03
CA VAL A 127 2.74 13.15 -9.71
C VAL A 127 3.58 13.47 -10.95
N GLN A 128 3.26 12.86 -12.09
CA GLN A 128 4.00 13.08 -13.34
C GLN A 128 3.84 14.51 -13.85
N SER A 129 2.61 15.05 -13.84
CA SER A 129 2.32 16.44 -14.21
C SER A 129 3.02 17.44 -13.28
N THR A 130 2.93 17.24 -11.96
CA THR A 130 3.59 18.09 -10.97
C THR A 130 5.11 18.08 -11.16
N ARG A 131 5.73 16.92 -11.38
CA ARG A 131 7.17 16.83 -11.64
C ARG A 131 7.57 17.60 -12.90
N GLN A 132 6.84 17.42 -14.01
CA GLN A 132 7.16 18.10 -15.26
C GLN A 132 7.02 19.63 -15.15
N SER A 133 5.95 20.08 -14.49
CA SER A 133 5.74 21.49 -14.18
C SER A 133 6.86 22.04 -13.30
N TRP A 134 7.26 21.30 -12.26
CA TRP A 134 8.35 21.67 -11.38
C TRP A 134 9.68 21.83 -12.11
N GLU A 135 10.09 20.88 -12.95
CA GLU A 135 11.35 21.00 -13.71
C GLU A 135 11.38 22.23 -14.63
N THR A 136 10.21 22.65 -15.15
CA THR A 136 10.09 23.87 -15.96
C THR A 136 10.28 25.14 -15.12
N GLU A 137 9.61 25.22 -13.97
CA GLU A 137 9.64 26.43 -13.12
C GLU A 137 10.90 26.53 -12.24
N LYS A 138 11.48 25.39 -11.86
CA LYS A 138 12.72 25.27 -11.08
C LYS A 138 13.88 26.03 -11.71
N ALA A 139 14.02 25.98 -13.03
CA ALA A 139 15.07 26.71 -13.74
C ALA A 139 14.93 28.23 -13.56
N LYS A 140 13.69 28.75 -13.63
CA LYS A 140 13.40 30.17 -13.41
C LYS A 140 13.67 30.57 -11.96
N LEU A 141 13.22 29.77 -11.00
CA LEU A 141 13.46 30.01 -9.57
C LEU A 141 14.96 30.04 -9.24
N ARG A 142 15.73 29.06 -9.73
CA ARG A 142 17.19 29.04 -9.57
C ARG A 142 17.85 30.28 -10.17
N ARG A 143 17.41 30.73 -11.35
CA ARG A 143 17.92 31.96 -11.96
C ARG A 143 17.67 33.17 -11.05
N TYR A 144 16.49 33.30 -10.45
CA TYR A 144 16.20 34.38 -9.52
C TYR A 144 17.07 34.32 -8.26
N MET A 145 17.28 33.14 -7.70
CA MET A 145 18.18 32.95 -6.55
C MET A 145 19.62 33.39 -6.89
N ILE A 146 20.15 33.03 -8.07
CA ILE A 146 21.48 33.47 -8.53
C ILE A 146 21.55 35.01 -8.65
N ILE A 147 20.49 35.65 -9.16
CA ILE A 147 20.44 37.12 -9.24
C ILE A 147 20.45 37.74 -7.84
N LEU A 148 19.68 37.19 -6.90
CA LEU A 148 19.65 37.65 -5.51
C LEU A 148 21.01 37.45 -4.83
N GLU A 149 21.71 36.35 -5.08
CA GLU A 149 23.07 36.12 -4.58
C GLU A 149 24.06 37.18 -5.11
N ARG A 150 23.95 37.55 -6.39
CA ARG A 150 24.77 38.64 -6.94
C ARG A 150 24.46 39.98 -6.28
N ILE A 151 23.19 40.28 -6.03
CA ILE A 151 22.77 41.50 -5.32
C ILE A 151 23.32 41.49 -3.88
N ARG A 152 23.22 40.36 -3.17
CA ARG A 152 23.79 40.18 -1.83
C ARG A 152 25.30 40.44 -1.84
N ASN A 153 26.03 39.84 -2.79
CA ASN A 153 27.48 40.01 -2.91
C ASN A 153 27.84 41.47 -3.18
N LYS A 154 27.09 42.15 -4.06
CA LYS A 154 27.26 43.58 -4.30
C LYS A 154 27.09 44.40 -3.02
N TYR A 155 26.03 44.18 -2.24
CA TYR A 155 25.87 44.91 -0.96
C TYR A 155 26.98 44.59 0.04
N SER A 156 27.52 43.37 0.03
CA SER A 156 28.68 43.03 0.86
C SER A 156 29.95 43.76 0.41
N GLU A 157 30.15 43.94 -0.89
CA GLU A 157 31.25 44.73 -1.45
C GLU A 157 31.08 46.23 -1.15
N ASP A 158 29.88 46.78 -1.36
CA ASP A 158 29.54 48.17 -1.04
C ASP A 158 29.80 48.47 0.45
N LEU A 159 29.49 47.52 1.36
CA LEU A 159 29.77 47.66 2.78
C LEU A 159 31.27 47.75 3.08
N LYS A 160 32.08 46.89 2.46
CA LYS A 160 33.55 46.92 2.58
C LYS A 160 34.12 48.23 2.03
N GLU A 161 33.57 48.73 0.93
CA GLU A 161 33.98 50.01 0.35
C GLU A 161 33.69 51.18 1.30
N VAL A 162 32.52 51.20 1.93
CA VAL A 162 32.16 52.22 2.92
C VAL A 162 33.07 52.17 4.15
N GLU A 163 33.41 50.96 4.61
CA GLU A 163 34.38 50.76 5.70
C GLU A 163 35.79 51.26 5.32
N LEU A 164 36.24 50.96 4.10
CA LEU A 164 37.53 51.44 3.59
C LEU A 164 37.57 52.97 3.50
N ARG A 165 36.53 53.60 2.92
CA ARG A 165 36.43 55.06 2.83
C ARG A 165 36.49 55.73 4.20
N ARG A 166 35.84 55.14 5.22
CA ARG A 166 35.95 55.62 6.61
C ARG A 166 37.38 55.49 7.13
N SER A 167 38.01 54.34 6.95
CA SER A 167 39.38 54.08 7.42
C SER A 167 40.42 55.02 6.81
N MET A 168 40.18 55.48 5.58
CA MET A 168 41.01 56.47 4.89
C MET A 168 40.67 57.92 5.25
N GLY A 169 39.69 58.16 6.13
CA GLY A 169 39.23 59.49 6.50
C GLY A 169 38.48 60.24 5.40
N LEU A 170 38.03 59.55 4.33
CA LEU A 170 37.30 60.15 3.21
C LEU A 170 35.85 60.49 3.55
N ILE A 171 35.29 59.85 4.59
CA ILE A 171 33.93 60.10 5.09
C ILE A 171 33.95 60.23 6.61
N GLY A 172 33.08 61.10 7.15
CA GLY A 172 32.90 61.26 8.59
C GLY A 172 32.00 60.18 9.21
N ASP A 173 32.00 60.10 10.54
CA ASP A 173 31.29 59.04 11.29
C ASP A 173 29.77 59.04 11.08
N ASP A 174 29.13 60.21 11.00
CA ASP A 174 27.68 60.30 10.76
C ASP A 174 27.29 59.75 9.37
N THR A 175 28.05 60.13 8.33
CA THR A 175 27.85 59.63 6.97
C THR A 175 28.13 58.12 6.90
N TYR A 176 29.21 57.65 7.53
CA TYR A 176 29.52 56.23 7.61
C TYR A 176 28.38 55.43 8.24
N ASN A 177 27.90 55.84 9.42
CA ASN A 177 26.87 55.10 10.14
C ASN A 177 25.57 55.02 9.33
N LYS A 178 25.15 56.12 8.69
CA LYS A 178 23.97 56.14 7.81
C LYS A 178 24.09 55.18 6.62
N LEU A 179 25.23 55.21 5.91
CA LEU A 179 25.47 54.32 4.76
C LEU A 179 25.56 52.87 5.21
N LYS A 180 26.29 52.60 6.30
CA LYS A 180 26.43 51.26 6.87
C LYS A 180 25.07 50.67 7.23
N ASP A 181 24.25 51.41 7.96
CA ASP A 181 22.93 50.94 8.39
C ASP A 181 21.99 50.66 7.20
N ASP A 182 21.99 51.51 6.17
CA ASP A 182 21.17 51.30 4.97
C ASP A 182 21.63 50.05 4.18
N ILE A 183 22.94 49.90 3.96
CA ILE A 183 23.50 48.75 3.26
C ILE A 183 23.28 47.46 4.07
N GLN A 184 23.49 47.49 5.39
CA GLN A 184 23.26 46.33 6.25
C GLN A 184 21.79 45.92 6.28
N LYS A 185 20.84 46.86 6.32
CA LYS A 185 19.40 46.54 6.23
C LYS A 185 19.06 45.86 4.91
N LYS A 186 19.58 46.37 3.78
CA LYS A 186 19.37 45.77 2.46
C LYS A 186 20.01 44.40 2.35
N LEU A 187 21.24 44.24 2.87
CA LEU A 187 21.97 42.98 2.90
C LEU A 187 21.22 41.91 3.71
N SER A 188 20.80 42.23 4.94
CA SER A 188 20.02 41.33 5.80
C SER A 188 18.74 40.89 5.11
N LYS A 189 17.99 41.84 4.51
CA LYS A 189 16.75 41.54 3.79
C LYS A 189 16.96 40.53 2.66
N VAL A 190 18.03 40.68 1.87
CA VAL A 190 18.34 39.75 0.77
C VAL A 190 18.81 38.40 1.31
N ASP A 191 19.64 38.40 2.35
CA ASP A 191 20.17 37.18 2.96
C ASP A 191 19.07 36.31 3.58
N ASP A 192 18.14 36.92 4.32
CA ASP A 192 16.99 36.24 4.90
C ASP A 192 16.08 35.64 3.82
N LYS A 193 15.84 36.40 2.75
CA LYS A 193 15.03 35.92 1.62
C LYS A 193 15.70 34.79 0.84
N LEU A 194 17.02 34.83 0.66
CA LEU A 194 17.76 33.74 0.05
C LEU A 194 17.69 32.46 0.88
N LYS A 195 17.85 32.56 2.20
CA LYS A 195 17.70 31.41 3.12
C LYS A 195 16.29 30.83 3.05
N GLU A 196 15.27 31.68 3.17
CA GLU A 196 13.85 31.30 3.08
C GLU A 196 13.53 30.58 1.75
N LEU A 197 13.99 31.14 0.63
CA LEU A 197 13.79 30.55 -0.70
C LEU A 197 14.51 29.21 -0.84
N ASN A 198 15.75 29.11 -0.35
CA ASN A 198 16.52 27.87 -0.46
C ASN A 198 15.89 26.73 0.36
N THR A 199 15.42 27.02 1.58
CA THR A 199 14.72 26.03 2.41
C THR A 199 13.46 25.53 1.71
N ARG A 200 12.58 26.44 1.26
CA ARG A 200 11.34 26.06 0.56
C ARG A 200 11.61 25.32 -0.74
N TYR A 201 12.64 25.74 -1.49
CA TYR A 201 13.08 25.06 -2.71
C TYR A 201 13.44 23.59 -2.42
N GLN A 202 14.24 23.34 -1.38
CA GLN A 202 14.65 21.99 -1.00
C GLN A 202 13.47 21.14 -0.50
N GLU A 203 12.55 21.72 0.28
CA GLU A 203 11.36 21.03 0.77
C GLU A 203 10.44 20.58 -0.39
N VAL A 204 10.17 21.49 -1.34
CA VAL A 204 9.34 21.19 -2.52
C VAL A 204 10.02 20.13 -3.40
N GLU A 205 11.31 20.33 -3.71
CA GLU A 205 12.10 19.38 -4.50
C GLU A 205 12.09 17.98 -3.87
N SER A 206 12.35 17.89 -2.55
CA SER A 206 12.38 16.62 -1.84
C SER A 206 11.01 15.93 -1.87
N THR A 207 9.94 16.67 -1.62
CA THR A 207 8.57 16.11 -1.62
C THR A 207 8.19 15.56 -2.99
N ILE A 208 8.46 16.32 -4.06
CA ILE A 208 8.18 15.90 -5.44
C ILE A 208 8.99 14.65 -5.80
N ILE A 209 10.28 14.61 -5.44
CA ILE A 209 11.15 13.45 -5.69
C ILE A 209 10.64 12.22 -4.93
N GLN A 210 10.22 12.37 -3.67
CA GLN A 210 9.68 11.25 -2.88
C GLN A 210 8.44 10.64 -3.55
N HIS A 211 7.49 11.47 -3.97
CA HIS A 211 6.28 11.00 -4.67
C HIS A 211 6.62 10.34 -6.01
N TYR A 212 7.57 10.89 -6.76
CA TYR A 212 8.02 10.29 -8.01
C TYR A 212 8.76 8.97 -7.82
N ARG A 213 9.63 8.86 -6.80
CA ARG A 213 10.28 7.59 -6.45
C ARG A 213 9.26 6.54 -6.06
N ARG A 214 8.26 6.92 -5.26
CA ARG A 214 7.15 6.02 -4.92
C ARG A 214 6.47 5.51 -6.18
N LEU A 215 6.13 6.41 -7.10
CA LEU A 215 5.51 6.07 -8.39
C LEU A 215 6.38 5.07 -9.17
N LEU A 216 7.68 5.31 -9.28
CA LEU A 216 8.62 4.38 -9.91
C LEU A 216 8.56 3.00 -9.23
N LEU A 217 8.84 2.92 -7.93
CA LEU A 217 8.90 1.64 -7.21
C LEU A 217 7.60 0.80 -7.33
N THR A 218 6.45 1.46 -7.41
CA THR A 218 5.13 0.81 -7.52
C THR A 218 4.69 0.53 -8.94
N THR A 219 5.30 1.18 -9.94
CA THR A 219 4.98 0.90 -11.34
C THR A 219 5.91 -0.17 -11.87
N VAL A 220 5.36 -1.27 -12.38
CA VAL A 220 6.10 -2.14 -13.31
C VAL A 220 6.12 -1.44 -14.67
N THR A 221 6.76 -0.28 -14.73
CA THR A 221 6.87 0.47 -15.98
C THR A 221 7.96 -0.17 -16.85
N PRO A 222 7.77 -0.20 -18.18
CA PRO A 222 8.83 -0.55 -19.14
C PRO A 222 10.09 0.29 -18.92
N GLU A 223 9.96 1.49 -18.36
CA GLU A 223 11.07 2.38 -18.02
C GLU A 223 11.95 1.84 -16.88
N ILE A 224 11.39 1.23 -15.83
CA ILE A 224 12.19 0.57 -14.79
C ILE A 224 12.86 -0.68 -15.33
N SER A 225 12.18 -1.41 -16.21
CA SER A 225 12.80 -2.53 -16.93
C SER A 225 13.94 -2.04 -17.83
N LYS A 226 13.78 -0.89 -18.51
CA LYS A 226 14.84 -0.24 -19.31
C LYS A 226 15.98 0.30 -18.43
N LEU A 227 15.69 0.85 -17.25
CA LEU A 227 16.69 1.34 -16.31
C LEU A 227 17.51 0.20 -15.70
N LYS A 228 16.85 -0.91 -15.35
CA LYS A 228 17.52 -2.16 -14.96
C LYS A 228 18.35 -2.75 -16.10
N LEU A 229 17.84 -2.70 -17.34
CA LEU A 229 18.58 -3.14 -18.52
C LEU A 229 19.77 -2.22 -18.80
N SER A 230 19.64 -0.90 -18.64
CA SER A 230 20.75 0.04 -18.81
C SER A 230 21.80 -0.12 -17.72
N LEU A 231 21.40 -0.45 -16.48
CA LEU A 231 22.32 -0.80 -15.40
C LEU A 231 23.11 -2.06 -15.75
N ALA A 232 22.43 -3.11 -16.24
CA ALA A 232 23.07 -4.36 -16.67
C ALA A 232 24.05 -4.15 -17.84
N LYS A 233 23.70 -3.28 -18.79
CA LYS A 233 24.57 -2.91 -19.92
C LYS A 233 25.79 -2.10 -19.47
N LEU A 234 25.60 -1.21 -18.48
CA LEU A 234 26.68 -0.44 -17.88
C LEU A 234 27.67 -1.36 -17.13
N GLU A 235 27.17 -2.36 -16.40
CA GLU A 235 27.99 -3.41 -15.76
C GLU A 235 28.75 -4.26 -16.77
N GLU A 236 28.11 -4.63 -17.88
CA GLU A 236 28.77 -5.35 -18.99
C GLU A 236 29.89 -4.52 -19.61
N MET A 237 29.64 -3.24 -19.92
CA MET A 237 30.67 -2.34 -20.45
C MET A 237 31.84 -2.13 -19.50
N TYR A 238 31.60 -2.12 -18.17
CA TYR A 238 32.65 -2.06 -17.17
C TYR A 238 33.46 -3.36 -17.11
N ARG A 239 32.79 -4.53 -17.10
CA ARG A 239 33.45 -5.85 -17.16
C ARG A 239 34.31 -6.01 -18.42
N ASP A 240 33.83 -5.50 -19.55
CA ASP A 240 34.53 -5.50 -20.83
C ASP A 240 35.68 -4.48 -20.91
N GLY A 241 35.89 -3.66 -19.87
CA GLY A 241 36.93 -2.62 -19.84
C GLY A 241 36.67 -1.44 -20.77
N LYS A 242 35.45 -1.31 -21.33
CA LYS A 242 35.06 -0.24 -22.25
C LYS A 242 34.86 1.11 -21.56
N ILE A 243 34.69 1.13 -20.24
CA ILE A 243 34.54 2.33 -19.43
C ILE A 243 35.44 2.26 -18.19
N SER A 244 35.92 3.42 -17.74
CA SER A 244 36.70 3.52 -16.51
C SER A 244 35.82 3.37 -15.28
N LYS A 245 36.42 2.95 -14.16
CA LYS A 245 35.73 2.77 -12.88
C LYS A 245 35.01 4.05 -12.40
N GLU A 246 35.63 5.22 -12.56
CA GLU A 246 35.01 6.50 -12.19
C GLU A 246 33.75 6.81 -13.00
N VAL A 247 33.77 6.52 -14.31
CA VAL A 247 32.62 6.72 -15.19
C VAL A 247 31.50 5.73 -14.86
N TYR A 248 31.85 4.48 -14.58
CA TYR A 248 30.92 3.45 -14.12
C TYR A 248 30.23 3.87 -12.82
N GLU A 249 30.98 4.23 -11.78
CA GLU A 249 30.43 4.59 -10.47
C GLU A 249 29.52 5.82 -10.54
N LYS A 250 29.89 6.83 -11.35
CA LYS A 250 29.06 8.03 -11.53
C LYS A 250 27.72 7.71 -12.22
N LEU A 251 27.76 6.99 -13.33
CA LEU A 251 26.55 6.59 -14.07
C LEU A 251 25.69 5.62 -13.28
N LYS A 252 26.32 4.71 -12.55
CA LYS A 252 25.64 3.79 -11.63
C LYS A 252 24.93 4.57 -10.53
N ALA A 253 25.59 5.52 -9.88
CA ALA A 253 24.98 6.36 -8.85
C ALA A 253 23.80 7.21 -9.40
N GLU A 254 23.90 7.70 -10.63
CA GLU A 254 22.80 8.42 -11.29
C GLU A 254 21.61 7.50 -11.58
N ILE A 255 21.84 6.29 -12.09
CA ILE A 255 20.78 5.32 -12.39
C ILE A 255 20.17 4.75 -11.08
N GLU A 256 20.99 4.37 -10.12
CA GLU A 256 20.56 3.86 -8.81
C GLU A 256 19.86 4.94 -7.98
N GLY A 257 20.27 6.22 -8.08
CA GLY A 257 19.62 7.34 -7.39
C GLY A 257 18.23 7.68 -7.95
N VAL A 258 17.92 7.20 -9.16
CA VAL A 258 16.59 7.25 -9.77
C VAL A 258 15.76 6.01 -9.39
N ILE A 259 16.38 4.84 -9.20
CA ILE A 259 15.70 3.58 -8.84
C ILE A 259 15.45 3.46 -7.31
N SER A 260 16.32 4.02 -6.47
CA SER A 260 16.31 3.95 -4.99
C SER A 260 15.74 5.21 -4.35
#